data_AF-A0A9E3VFJ9-F1
#
_entry.id   AF-A0A9E3VFJ9-F1
#
_cell.length_a   1.000
_cell.length_b   1.000
_cell.length_c   1.000
_cell.angle_alpha   90.00
_cell.angle_beta   90.00
_cell.angle_gamma   90.00
#
_symmetry.space_group_name_H-M   'P 1'
#
loop_
_entity.id
_entity.type
_entity.pdbx_description
1 polymer ?
#
loop_
_entity_poly.entity_id
_entity_poly.type
_entity_poly.pdbx_seq_one_letter_code
_entity_poly.pdbx_strand_id
1 'polypeptide(L)'
;MNRWLSALLWAVISLAGAAAFGYLAVTRGETISAAWLLVAAVCTYAVGYRFYSKVLAAKVFALDATRATPAERLADGRDFVPTNKWIVFGHHFAAIAGPGPLVGPTLAAQFGYLPGALWIIIGVVLGGAVQDCVILCASVRRNGKSLGQMAKEEIGPVA
;
A
#
# COMPACT_ATOMS: atom_id res chain seq x y z
N MET A 1 -7.73 -21.20 -12.98
CA MET A 1 -6.34 -21.07 -13.45
C MET A 1 -5.53 -22.22 -12.87
N ASN A 2 -4.85 -23.00 -13.71
CA ASN A 2 -4.08 -24.16 -13.26
C ASN A 2 -2.95 -23.70 -12.32
N ARG A 3 -2.71 -24.46 -11.23
CA ARG A 3 -1.69 -24.12 -10.22
C ARG A 3 -0.32 -23.87 -10.85
N TRP A 4 0.03 -24.66 -11.88
CA TRP A 4 1.25 -24.52 -12.68
C TRP A 4 1.32 -23.21 -13.48
N LEU A 5 0.23 -22.81 -14.13
CA LEU A 5 0.15 -21.52 -14.84
C LEU A 5 0.31 -20.34 -13.89
N SER A 6 -0.31 -20.43 -12.70
CA SER A 6 -0.13 -19.39 -11.68
C SER A 6 1.31 -19.33 -11.19
N ALA A 7 1.96 -20.47 -10.97
CA ALA A 7 3.35 -20.51 -10.51
C ALA A 7 4.30 -19.91 -11.56
N LEU A 8 4.13 -20.27 -12.83
CA LEU A 8 4.89 -19.71 -13.94
C LEU A 8 4.70 -18.18 -14.05
N LEU A 9 3.46 -17.69 -13.94
CA LEU A 9 3.17 -16.26 -13.99
C LEU A 9 3.89 -15.49 -12.87
N TRP A 10 3.84 -15.96 -11.63
CA TRP A 10 4.52 -15.29 -10.51
C TRP A 10 6.04 -15.41 -10.58
N ALA A 11 6.56 -16.49 -11.17
CA ALA A 11 7.98 -16.64 -11.45
C ALA A 11 8.44 -15.59 -12.47
N VAL A 12 7.70 -15.41 -13.57
CA VAL A 12 8.00 -14.40 -14.59
C VAL A 12 7.97 -12.99 -14.01
N ILE A 13 6.95 -12.64 -13.22
CA ILE A 13 6.86 -11.32 -12.58
C ILE A 13 8.04 -11.07 -11.63
N SER A 14 8.40 -12.06 -10.82
CA SER A 14 9.53 -11.95 -9.89
C SER A 14 10.86 -11.81 -10.62
N LEU A 15 11.07 -12.59 -11.69
CA LEU A 15 12.27 -12.53 -12.51
C LEU A 15 12.39 -11.18 -13.24
N ALA A 16 11.29 -10.64 -13.76
CA ALA A 16 11.26 -9.33 -14.39
C ALA A 16 11.64 -8.21 -13.40
N GLY A 17 11.10 -8.26 -12.18
CA GLY A 17 11.47 -7.33 -11.11
C GLY A 17 12.95 -7.43 -10.72
N ALA A 18 13.46 -8.66 -10.56
CA ALA A 18 14.88 -8.89 -10.24
C ALA A 18 15.81 -8.40 -11.35
N ALA A 19 15.47 -8.65 -12.62
CA ALA A 19 16.22 -8.16 -13.77
C ALA A 19 16.21 -6.62 -13.84
N ALA A 20 15.07 -5.98 -13.56
CA ALA A 20 14.96 -4.53 -13.53
C ALA A 20 15.84 -3.91 -12.43
N PHE A 21 15.82 -4.45 -11.22
CA PHE A 21 16.72 -4.02 -10.15
C PHE A 21 18.19 -4.29 -10.47
N GLY A 22 18.50 -5.44 -11.07
CA GLY A 22 19.86 -5.78 -11.51
C GLY A 22 20.40 -4.79 -12.54
N TYR A 23 19.57 -4.43 -13.53
CA TYR A 23 19.92 -3.41 -14.52
C TYR A 23 20.20 -2.06 -13.84
N LEU A 24 19.29 -1.59 -12.97
CA LEU A 24 19.43 -0.34 -12.22
C LEU A 24 20.70 -0.29 -11.34
N ALA A 25 21.13 -1.44 -10.80
CA ALA A 25 22.30 -1.52 -9.94
C ALA A 25 23.63 -1.47 -10.71
N VAL A 26 23.67 -2.07 -11.91
CA VAL A 26 24.88 -2.24 -12.73
C VAL A 26 25.12 -1.03 -13.64
N THR A 27 24.08 -0.44 -14.23
CA THR A 27 24.23 0.70 -15.13
C THR A 27 24.31 2.01 -14.35
N ARG A 28 25.53 2.50 -14.10
CA ARG A 28 25.77 3.74 -13.33
C ARG A 28 26.17 4.97 -14.18
N GLY A 29 26.19 4.87 -15.50
CA GLY A 29 26.73 5.91 -16.39
C GLY A 29 25.82 6.43 -17.52
N GLU A 30 24.69 5.78 -17.80
CA GLU A 30 23.71 6.25 -18.79
C GLU A 30 22.48 6.84 -18.08
N THR A 31 21.70 7.65 -18.79
CA THR A 31 20.37 8.09 -18.33
C THR A 31 19.49 6.86 -18.17
N ILE A 32 19.38 6.38 -16.93
CA ILE A 32 18.52 5.25 -16.57
C ILE A 32 17.09 5.57 -17.03
N SER A 33 16.55 4.73 -17.91
CA SER A 33 15.15 4.86 -18.33
C SER A 33 14.23 4.65 -17.13
N ALA A 34 13.30 5.60 -16.91
CA ALA A 34 12.27 5.52 -15.87
C ALA A 34 11.40 4.25 -16.00
N ALA A 35 11.35 3.64 -17.18
CA ALA A 35 10.67 2.37 -17.41
C ALA A 35 11.20 1.25 -16.50
N TRP A 36 12.50 1.17 -16.25
CA TRP A 36 13.08 0.13 -15.39
C TRP A 36 12.64 0.28 -13.94
N LEU A 37 12.59 1.51 -13.42
CA LEU A 37 12.08 1.78 -12.08
C LEU A 37 10.59 1.46 -11.97
N LEU A 38 9.80 1.81 -12.99
CA LEU A 38 8.38 1.52 -13.03
C LEU A 38 8.12 0.01 -13.05
N VAL A 39 8.85 -0.74 -13.87
CA VAL A 39 8.76 -2.21 -13.93
C VAL A 39 9.15 -2.83 -12.58
N ALA A 40 10.26 -2.38 -11.97
CA ALA A 40 10.70 -2.85 -10.66
C ALA A 40 9.65 -2.59 -9.57
N ALA A 41 9.06 -1.38 -9.55
CA ALA A 41 8.02 -1.01 -8.61
C ALA A 41 6.74 -1.84 -8.80
N VAL A 42 6.22 -1.94 -10.02
CA VAL A 42 5.00 -2.71 -10.32
C VAL A 42 5.17 -4.18 -9.98
N CYS A 43 6.31 -4.79 -10.33
CA CYS A 43 6.58 -6.19 -9.99
C CYS A 43 6.64 -6.39 -8.47
N THR A 44 7.33 -5.50 -7.75
CA THR A 44 7.44 -5.57 -6.28
C THR A 44 6.07 -5.43 -5.62
N TYR A 45 5.27 -4.46 -6.05
CA TYR A 45 3.92 -4.23 -5.50
C TYR A 45 2.96 -5.37 -5.85
N ALA A 46 3.06 -5.95 -7.05
CA ALA A 46 2.25 -7.12 -7.42
C ALA A 46 2.56 -8.33 -6.53
N VAL A 47 3.84 -8.61 -6.28
CA VAL A 47 4.28 -9.69 -5.39
C VAL A 47 3.84 -9.41 -3.94
N GLY A 48 4.09 -8.19 -3.44
CA GLY A 48 3.67 -7.77 -2.10
C GLY A 48 2.15 -7.89 -1.91
N TYR A 49 1.37 -7.37 -2.85
CA TYR A 49 -0.09 -7.51 -2.83
C TYR A 49 -0.53 -8.97 -2.87
N ARG A 50 0.11 -9.84 -3.66
CA ARG A 50 -0.34 -11.23 -3.81
C ARG A 50 -0.05 -12.11 -2.60
N PHE A 51 1.11 -11.96 -1.99
CA PHE A 51 1.61 -12.86 -0.95
C PHE A 51 1.52 -12.23 0.43
N TYR A 52 2.03 -11.01 0.57
CA TYR A 52 2.10 -10.37 1.88
C TYR A 52 0.75 -9.83 2.35
N SER A 53 -0.02 -9.16 1.47
CA SER A 53 -1.35 -8.66 1.86
C SER A 53 -2.30 -9.78 2.28
N LYS A 54 -2.16 -10.99 1.71
CA LYS A 54 -2.95 -12.16 2.11
C LYS A 54 -2.64 -12.62 3.52
N VAL A 55 -1.36 -12.59 3.91
CA VAL A 55 -0.96 -12.91 5.28
C VAL A 55 -1.54 -11.87 6.24
N LEU A 56 -1.45 -10.58 5.92
CA LEU A 56 -2.05 -9.52 6.72
C LEU A 56 -3.56 -9.70 6.85
N ALA A 57 -4.27 -9.87 5.73
CA ALA A 57 -5.71 -10.00 5.71
C ALA A 57 -6.21 -11.24 6.46
N ALA A 58 -5.57 -12.41 6.27
CA ALA A 58 -6.06 -13.67 6.81
C ALA A 58 -5.54 -13.97 8.22
N LYS A 59 -4.25 -13.73 8.50
CA LYS A 59 -3.62 -14.13 9.77
C LYS A 59 -3.53 -13.02 10.79
N VAL A 60 -3.34 -11.77 10.36
CA VAL A 60 -3.17 -10.63 11.28
C VAL A 60 -4.52 -9.99 11.60
N PHE A 61 -5.25 -9.59 10.57
CA PHE A 61 -6.53 -8.91 10.76
C PHE A 61 -7.73 -9.85 10.74
N ALA A 62 -7.60 -11.06 10.21
CA ALA A 62 -8.71 -12.01 10.06
C ALA A 62 -9.96 -11.31 9.48
N LEU A 63 -9.80 -10.68 8.32
CA LEU A 63 -10.86 -9.94 7.65
C LEU A 63 -12.04 -10.85 7.34
N ASP A 64 -13.23 -10.40 7.74
CA ASP A 64 -14.48 -11.12 7.59
C ASP A 64 -15.41 -10.32 6.69
N ALA A 65 -15.70 -10.87 5.51
CA ALA A 65 -16.58 -10.23 4.52
C ALA A 65 -18.06 -10.27 4.92
N THR A 66 -18.44 -11.05 5.94
CA THR A 66 -19.82 -11.13 6.45
C THR A 66 -20.13 -10.04 7.47
N ARG A 67 -19.10 -9.33 7.97
CA ARG A 67 -19.27 -8.27 8.94
C ARG A 67 -19.69 -6.98 8.25
N ALA A 68 -20.89 -6.50 8.58
CA ALA A 68 -21.38 -5.21 8.13
C ALA A 68 -20.42 -4.07 8.51
N THR A 69 -20.14 -3.18 7.56
CA THR A 69 -19.27 -2.01 7.81
C THR A 69 -20.02 -0.94 8.61
N PRO A 70 -19.32 0.02 9.24
CA PRO A 70 -19.98 1.16 9.90
C PRO A 70 -20.93 1.92 8.98
N ALA A 71 -20.60 2.02 7.68
CA ALA A 71 -21.44 2.66 6.68
C ALA A 71 -22.81 1.98 6.53
N GLU A 72 -22.88 0.66 6.71
CA GLU A 72 -24.14 -0.10 6.65
C GLU A 72 -24.84 -0.15 8.01
N ARG A 73 -24.08 -0.33 9.10
CA ARG A 73 -24.62 -0.50 10.46
C ARG A 73 -25.16 0.79 11.07
N LEU A 74 -24.52 1.92 10.78
CA LEU A 74 -24.85 3.25 11.32
C LEU A 74 -25.44 4.16 10.24
N ALA A 75 -25.99 3.59 9.16
CA ALA A 75 -26.47 4.32 7.98
C ALA A 75 -27.47 5.43 8.36
N ASP A 76 -27.01 6.69 8.31
CA ASP A 76 -27.77 7.87 8.73
C ASP A 76 -28.05 8.84 7.59
N GLY A 77 -27.53 8.55 6.38
CA GLY A 77 -27.69 9.39 5.20
C GLY A 77 -26.84 10.65 5.21
N ARG A 78 -25.95 10.84 6.19
CA ARG A 78 -25.07 12.01 6.33
C ARG A 78 -23.62 11.58 6.55
N ASP A 79 -23.29 11.05 7.72
CA ASP A 79 -21.93 10.65 8.09
C ASP A 79 -21.62 9.21 7.65
N PHE A 80 -22.64 8.35 7.60
CA PHE A 80 -22.54 6.95 7.20
C PHE A 80 -23.48 6.68 6.01
N VAL A 81 -22.89 6.61 4.82
CA VAL A 81 -23.61 6.33 3.58
C VAL A 81 -22.96 5.16 2.84
N PRO A 82 -23.67 4.03 2.65
CA PRO A 82 -23.18 2.94 1.82
C PRO A 82 -22.87 3.44 0.41
N THR A 83 -21.59 3.42 0.05
CA THR A 83 -21.10 4.01 -1.20
C THR A 83 -20.33 2.96 -1.99
N ASN A 84 -20.34 3.08 -3.32
CA ASN A 84 -19.57 2.20 -4.19
C ASN A 84 -18.07 2.26 -3.85
N LYS A 85 -17.45 1.09 -3.66
CA LYS A 85 -16.03 0.93 -3.33
C LYS A 85 -15.08 1.69 -4.26
N TRP A 86 -15.41 1.87 -5.53
CA TRP A 86 -14.56 2.59 -6.49
C TRP A 86 -14.57 4.10 -6.23
N ILE A 87 -15.69 4.65 -5.79
CA ILE A 87 -15.80 6.06 -5.39
C ILE A 87 -15.03 6.27 -4.10
N VAL A 88 -15.20 5.39 -3.11
CA VAL A 88 -14.47 5.44 -1.84
C VAL A 88 -12.97 5.32 -2.06
N PHE A 89 -12.54 4.40 -2.95
CA PHE A 89 -11.14 4.29 -3.35
C PHE A 89 -10.60 5.58 -3.96
N GLY A 90 -11.37 6.24 -4.84
CA GLY A 90 -10.99 7.53 -5.42
C GLY A 90 -10.77 8.62 -4.35
N HIS A 91 -11.63 8.67 -3.33
CA HIS A 91 -11.47 9.60 -2.21
C HIS A 91 -10.20 9.30 -1.40
N HIS A 92 -9.94 8.04 -1.08
CA HIS A 92 -8.71 7.65 -0.39
C HIS A 92 -7.46 7.96 -1.22
N PHE A 93 -7.49 7.68 -2.52
CA PHE A 93 -6.40 7.99 -3.42
C PHE A 93 -6.13 9.49 -3.49
N ALA A 94 -7.17 10.31 -3.68
CA ALA A 94 -7.06 11.77 -3.74
C ALA A 94 -6.52 12.35 -2.43
N ALA A 95 -6.90 11.79 -1.27
CA ALA A 95 -6.43 12.24 0.04
C ALA A 95 -4.92 12.02 0.25
N ILE A 96 -4.32 11.01 -0.40
CA ILE A 96 -2.90 10.66 -0.26
C ILE A 96 -2.07 11.26 -1.42
N ALA A 97 -2.67 11.46 -2.59
CA ALA A 97 -2.01 11.95 -3.81
C ALA A 97 -1.51 13.41 -3.75
N GLY A 98 -1.52 14.05 -2.57
CA GLY A 98 -1.06 15.41 -2.34
C GLY A 98 0.47 15.59 -2.47
N PRO A 99 1.14 16.37 -1.59
CA PRO A 99 2.57 16.66 -1.74
C PRO A 99 3.51 15.46 -1.47
N GLY A 100 3.00 14.35 -0.92
CA GLY A 100 3.79 13.17 -0.55
C GLY A 100 4.63 12.59 -1.70
N PRO A 101 4.05 12.29 -2.88
CA PRO A 101 4.77 11.83 -4.06
C PRO A 101 5.78 12.81 -4.66
N LEU A 102 5.74 14.09 -4.28
CA LEU A 102 6.70 15.10 -4.73
C LEU A 102 7.84 15.29 -3.73
N VAL A 103 7.50 15.46 -2.46
CA VAL A 103 8.47 15.73 -1.39
C VAL A 103 9.24 14.46 -1.02
N GLY A 104 8.56 13.31 -0.94
CA GLY A 104 9.16 12.04 -0.53
C GLY A 104 10.35 11.60 -1.39
N PRO A 105 10.21 11.49 -2.72
CA PRO A 105 11.33 11.14 -3.61
C PRO A 105 12.47 12.15 -3.56
N THR A 106 12.16 13.44 -3.44
CA THR A 106 13.17 14.51 -3.36
C THR A 106 13.99 14.40 -2.07
N LEU A 107 13.35 14.10 -0.93
CA LEU A 107 14.06 13.84 0.32
C LEU A 107 14.87 12.53 0.27
N ALA A 108 14.31 11.46 -0.31
CA ALA A 108 15.00 10.17 -0.42
C ALA A 108 16.24 10.25 -1.33
N ALA A 109 16.18 11.03 -2.41
CA ALA A 109 17.28 11.21 -3.35
C ALA A 109 18.53 11.83 -2.70
N GLN A 110 18.39 12.56 -1.59
CA GLN A 110 19.51 13.13 -0.83
C GLN A 110 20.42 12.04 -0.24
N PHE A 111 19.88 10.85 0.02
CA PHE A 111 20.62 9.68 0.49
C PHE A 111 21.16 8.81 -0.67
N GLY A 112 21.08 9.31 -1.90
CA GLY A 112 21.46 8.63 -3.12
C GLY A 112 20.25 8.10 -3.89
N TYR A 113 20.33 8.16 -5.22
CA TYR A 113 19.21 7.83 -6.10
C TYR A 113 18.75 6.36 -5.98
N LEU A 114 19.67 5.40 -6.11
CA LEU A 114 19.36 3.98 -6.03
C LEU A 114 18.94 3.54 -4.60
N PRO A 115 19.66 3.91 -3.52
CA PRO A 115 19.22 3.63 -2.15
C PRO A 115 17.85 4.23 -1.82
N GLY A 116 17.60 5.48 -2.24
CA GLY A 116 16.32 6.15 -2.06
C GLY A 116 15.18 5.45 -2.81
N ALA A 117 15.41 5.08 -4.07
CA ALA A 117 14.42 4.34 -4.86
C ALA A 117 14.11 2.95 -4.26
N LEU A 118 15.14 2.21 -3.83
CA LEU A 118 14.96 0.92 -3.16
C LEU A 118 14.17 1.07 -1.86
N TRP A 119 14.50 2.08 -1.05
CA TRP A 119 13.77 2.36 0.18
C TRP A 119 12.30 2.68 -0.07
N ILE A 120 12.01 3.49 -1.09
CA ILE A 120 10.62 3.82 -1.45
C ILE A 120 9.88 2.55 -1.91
N ILE A 121 10.44 1.79 -2.84
CA ILE A 121 9.75 0.63 -3.43
C ILE A 121 9.57 -0.49 -2.40
N ILE A 122 10.61 -0.83 -1.64
CA ILE A 122 10.57 -1.93 -0.67
C ILE A 122 9.87 -1.47 0.62
N GLY A 123 10.20 -0.28 1.12
CA GLY A 123 9.66 0.27 2.36
C GLY A 123 8.15 0.52 2.30
N VAL A 124 7.60 0.86 1.13
CA VAL A 124 6.14 0.94 0.95
C VAL A 124 5.48 -0.42 1.19
N VAL A 125 6.06 -1.52 0.72
CA VAL A 125 5.46 -2.86 0.91
C VAL A 125 5.56 -3.33 2.36
N LEU A 126 6.72 -3.10 3.00
CA LEU A 126 6.99 -3.61 4.35
C LEU A 126 6.40 -2.74 5.47
N GLY A 127 6.36 -1.43 5.26
CA GLY A 127 5.94 -0.45 6.26
C GLY A 127 4.69 0.31 5.85
N GLY A 128 4.76 1.08 4.77
CA GLY A 128 3.70 2.03 4.40
C GLY A 128 2.32 1.37 4.20
N ALA A 129 2.25 0.39 3.31
CA ALA A 129 1.01 -0.34 3.03
C ALA A 129 0.50 -1.14 4.24
N VAL A 130 1.41 -1.59 5.11
CA VAL A 130 1.04 -2.27 6.36
C VAL A 130 0.41 -1.28 7.32
N GLN A 131 1.04 -0.12 7.52
CA GLN A 131 0.51 0.97 8.34
C GLN A 131 -0.87 1.38 7.86
N ASP A 132 -1.05 1.64 6.56
CA ASP A 132 -2.35 2.03 5.99
C ASP A 132 -3.41 0.96 6.24
N CYS A 133 -3.05 -0.32 6.06
CA CYS A 133 -3.93 -1.45 6.36
C CYS A 133 -4.30 -1.52 7.85
N VAL A 134 -3.33 -1.31 8.76
CA VAL A 134 -3.55 -1.29 10.21
C VAL A 134 -4.53 -0.18 10.59
N ILE A 135 -4.27 1.05 10.15
CA ILE A 135 -5.09 2.20 10.50
C ILE A 135 -6.50 2.08 9.92
N LEU A 136 -6.63 1.60 8.67
CA LEU A 136 -7.93 1.36 8.05
C LEU A 136 -8.73 0.30 8.80
N CYS A 137 -8.11 -0.85 9.12
CA CYS A 137 -8.78 -1.92 9.86
C CYS A 137 -9.18 -1.48 11.27
N ALA A 138 -8.32 -0.73 11.96
CA ALA A 138 -8.61 -0.19 13.28
C ALA A 138 -9.77 0.82 13.22
N SER A 139 -9.74 1.75 12.27
CA SER A 139 -10.78 2.76 12.07
C SER A 139 -12.14 2.12 11.81
N VAL A 140 -12.22 1.14 10.89
CA VAL A 140 -13.47 0.42 10.58
C VAL A 140 -14.04 -0.28 11.81
N ARG A 141 -13.18 -0.87 12.67
CA ARG A 141 -13.61 -1.51 13.92
C ARG A 141 -14.07 -0.52 15.00
N ARG A 142 -13.61 0.72 14.92
CA ARG A 142 -13.96 1.82 15.82
C ARG A 142 -14.99 2.78 15.22
N ASN A 143 -15.83 2.30 14.29
CA ASN A 143 -16.91 3.07 13.66
C ASN A 143 -16.45 4.21 12.74
N GLY A 144 -15.33 4.04 12.03
CA GLY A 144 -14.82 5.02 11.07
C GLY A 144 -14.12 6.22 11.71
N LYS A 145 -13.70 6.12 12.98
CA LYS A 145 -12.97 7.18 13.68
C LYS A 145 -11.62 7.48 13.04
N SER A 146 -11.20 8.73 13.12
CA SER A 146 -9.86 9.14 12.67
C SER A 146 -8.78 8.60 13.61
N LEU A 147 -7.54 8.52 13.12
CA LEU A 147 -6.41 8.08 13.95
C LEU A 147 -6.24 8.95 15.20
N GLY A 148 -6.39 10.28 15.08
CA GLY A 148 -6.31 11.18 16.23
C GLY A 148 -7.43 10.96 17.26
N GLN A 149 -8.66 10.69 16.81
CA GLN A 149 -9.75 10.35 17.72
C GLN A 149 -9.49 9.02 18.45
N MET A 150 -8.98 8.01 17.74
CA MET A 150 -8.60 6.73 18.35
C MET A 150 -7.44 6.90 19.34
N ALA A 151 -6.42 7.69 18.99
CA ALA A 151 -5.29 7.97 19.88
C ALA A 151 -5.75 8.68 21.16
N LYS A 152 -6.65 9.66 21.04
CA LYS A 152 -7.24 10.36 22.18
C LYS A 152 -8.00 9.44 23.13
N GLU A 153 -8.72 8.45 22.59
CA GLU A 153 -9.51 7.51 23.37
C GLU A 153 -8.67 6.44 24.09
N GLU A 154 -7.56 6.02 23.49
CA GLU A 154 -6.72 4.93 24.01
C GLU A 154 -5.55 5.43 24.88
N ILE A 155 -4.92 6.54 24.50
CA ILE A 155 -3.70 7.08 25.14
C ILE A 155 -4.04 8.25 26.06
N GLY A 156 -5.07 9.03 25.73
CA GLY A 156 -5.58 10.13 26.54
C GLY A 156 -5.63 11.47 25.81
N PRO A 157 -6.13 12.53 26.47
CA PRO A 157 -6.45 13.82 25.86
C PRO A 157 -5.25 14.63 25.35
N VAL A 158 -4.01 14.20 25.62
CA VAL A 158 -2.75 14.87 25.22
C VAL A 158 -2.18 14.27 23.92
N ALA A 159 -2.76 13.17 23.43
CA ALA A 159 -2.36 12.49 22.18
C ALA A 159 -3.02 13.09 20.93
#